data_AF-A0AAW9Q543-F1
#
_entry.id   AF-A0AAW9Q543-F1
#
_cell.length_a   1.000
_cell.length_b   1.000
_cell.length_c   1.000
_cell.angle_alpha   90.00
_cell.angle_beta   90.00
_cell.angle_gamma   90.00
#
_symmetry.space_group_name_H-M   'P 1'
#
loop_
_entity.id
_entity.type
_entity.pdbx_description
1 polymer ?
#
loop_
_entity_poly.entity_id
_entity_poly.type
_entity_poly.pdbx_seq_one_letter_code
_entity_poly.pdbx_strand_id
1 'polypeptide(L)'
;MTDISQEELFSKFKTARESIPNPFRIKSIVTATEVWGAVQSEIPSLHLDAEKTILAAIRNIKDIGKVGILISADAGIGKSHLIHRVRENLESKGLGIFAYIPPITEPNRPDFHVRYHLVDSFTRQNNAGISQWEVIAARLIGTAKAKNYSKYVELSDNIPSLREFILMEHKFMTHFEMMDFIEKLASEIAKPNRLKKDFVKAVLLLLFENEKEAKFADAKEGALSWLQGSDHEEGITAAKLPRYPLDQQQGVSVSFISELCLLAEAASLPVVICFDQLDNFVPSFDCKYTPSQVAAFCVDRLHLQCKNLILITSAVTTRLMEIKALDPATLARVSERSISLNPPNATEMYELVRQRLDWFFKKADLDLNVENLSPYYPFQESEIVTLVTNLERGKGNLRNLMNKCADLFEQAGGKPPKTDLELFLELYEQNLVSLNKKKPKNNDDEIAEILRFCLTHLNEESGGVKLTQIEKGKDIHMVICGYDSAHTKDVRIGVRVCNTGASATFNAVMNRILNYSKNNLTRGCLVRSEPIKSSWSRGIKLKDDLLAKQGEVVVLKENELFPLIALYQIFQQDQEQDKVLGLIKDSRIIVENPLIQEILSAPNG
;
A
#
# COMPACT_ATOMS: atom_id res chain seq x y z
N MET A 1 13.16 28.11 6.38
CA MET A 1 12.60 26.79 6.73
C MET A 1 13.40 26.33 7.92
N THR A 2 12.76 26.34 9.09
CA THR A 2 13.39 25.96 10.36
C THR A 2 13.41 24.44 10.46
N ASP A 3 14.59 23.85 10.58
CA ASP A 3 14.75 22.42 10.88
C ASP A 3 14.01 22.11 12.17
N ILE A 4 12.94 21.32 12.06
CA ILE A 4 12.20 20.81 13.21
C ILE A 4 13.06 19.73 13.85
N SER A 5 13.36 19.86 15.15
CA SER A 5 14.10 18.80 15.86
C SER A 5 13.26 17.52 15.93
N GLN A 6 13.91 16.35 15.96
CA GLN A 6 13.21 15.06 16.02
C GLN A 6 12.22 14.96 17.20
N GLU A 7 12.53 15.61 18.33
CA GLU A 7 11.65 15.69 19.50
C GLU A 7 10.37 16.51 19.24
N GLU A 8 10.50 17.62 18.50
CA GLU A 8 9.35 18.45 18.13
C GLU A 8 8.45 17.74 17.12
N LEU A 9 9.04 17.03 16.15
CA LEU A 9 8.29 16.18 15.19
C LEU A 9 7.50 15.08 15.92
N PHE A 10 8.11 14.42 16.91
CA PHE A 10 7.42 13.40 17.71
C PHE A 10 6.23 13.99 18.49
N SER A 11 6.42 15.11 19.18
CA SER A 11 5.35 15.76 19.94
C SER A 11 4.17 16.10 19.03
N LYS A 12 4.45 16.69 17.86
CA LYS A 12 3.41 17.01 16.87
C LYS A 12 2.77 15.76 16.28
N PHE A 13 3.52 14.70 16.00
CA PHE A 13 2.95 13.42 15.54
C PHE A 13 1.99 12.83 16.57
N LYS A 14 2.37 12.83 17.85
CA LYS A 14 1.50 12.31 18.92
C LYS A 14 0.19 13.07 19.00
N THR A 15 0.24 14.40 18.96
CA THR A 15 -0.97 15.25 18.94
C THR A 15 -1.80 15.04 17.67
N ALA A 16 -1.15 14.92 16.51
CA ALA A 16 -1.83 14.65 15.25
C ALA A 16 -2.55 13.29 15.28
N ARG A 17 -1.92 12.26 15.86
CA ARG A 17 -2.50 10.91 15.96
C ARG A 17 -3.75 10.84 16.83
N GLU A 18 -3.83 11.68 17.86
CA GLU A 18 -5.01 11.77 18.75
C GLU A 18 -6.17 12.54 18.11
N SER A 19 -5.90 13.42 17.14
CA SER A 19 -6.89 14.30 16.51
C SER A 19 -7.30 13.88 15.09
N ILE A 20 -6.42 13.20 14.36
CA ILE A 20 -6.65 12.74 12.99
C ILE A 20 -7.00 11.24 13.01
N PRO A 21 -8.06 10.82 12.28
CA PRO A 21 -8.41 9.41 12.19
C PRO A 21 -7.23 8.55 11.69
N ASN A 22 -7.08 7.37 12.29
CA ASN A 22 -6.09 6.37 11.89
C ASN A 22 -6.17 6.10 10.37
N PRO A 23 -5.08 6.31 9.61
CA PRO A 23 -5.13 6.26 8.15
C PRO A 23 -5.36 4.85 7.60
N PHE A 24 -5.15 3.82 8.42
CA PHE A 24 -5.27 2.42 8.04
C PHE A 24 -6.60 1.78 8.46
N ARG A 25 -7.42 2.46 9.28
CA ARG A 25 -8.72 1.90 9.64
C ARG A 25 -9.68 1.96 8.45
N ILE A 26 -9.88 0.81 7.82
CA ILE A 26 -10.92 0.61 6.81
C ILE A 26 -12.27 0.51 7.53
N LYS A 27 -13.30 1.19 7.02
CA LYS A 27 -14.68 0.84 7.35
C LYS A 27 -14.94 -0.58 6.83
N SER A 28 -15.48 -1.46 7.66
CA SER A 28 -15.52 -2.91 7.43
C SER A 28 -16.30 -3.36 6.17
N ILE A 29 -17.08 -2.45 5.55
CA ILE A 29 -17.89 -2.71 4.38
C ILE A 29 -17.62 -1.60 3.36
N VAL A 30 -17.16 -1.99 2.16
CA VAL A 30 -17.14 -1.09 1.01
C VAL A 30 -18.59 -0.75 0.71
N THR A 31 -18.95 0.49 1.02
CA THR A 31 -20.29 1.05 0.80
C THR A 31 -20.32 1.71 -0.57
N ALA A 32 -21.51 1.96 -1.13
CA ALA A 32 -21.64 2.72 -2.38
C ALA A 32 -20.87 4.06 -2.31
N THR A 33 -20.74 4.64 -1.12
CA THR A 33 -19.93 5.82 -0.83
C THR A 33 -18.42 5.67 -1.09
N GLU A 34 -17.87 4.46 -1.13
CA GLU A 34 -16.44 4.25 -1.48
C GLU A 34 -16.23 4.10 -3.00
N VAL A 35 -17.25 3.66 -3.74
CA VAL A 35 -17.19 3.62 -5.22
C VAL A 35 -17.42 5.00 -5.82
N TRP A 36 -18.23 5.85 -5.17
CA TRP A 36 -18.54 7.22 -5.63
C TRP A 36 -17.78 8.32 -4.90
N GLY A 37 -17.17 8.02 -3.75
CA GLY A 37 -16.44 9.00 -2.95
C GLY A 37 -14.94 9.02 -3.26
N ALA A 38 -14.25 10.00 -2.70
CA ALA A 38 -12.80 10.09 -2.78
C ALA A 38 -12.15 8.91 -2.06
N VAL A 39 -11.30 8.16 -2.78
CA VAL A 39 -10.50 7.08 -2.21
C VAL A 39 -9.26 7.68 -1.56
N GLN A 40 -8.99 7.29 -0.31
CA GLN A 40 -7.87 7.82 0.47
C GLN A 40 -6.48 7.40 -0.06
N SER A 41 -6.40 6.29 -0.80
CA SER A 41 -5.16 5.76 -1.39
C SER A 41 -5.46 5.03 -2.70
N GLU A 42 -4.73 5.34 -3.76
CA GLU A 42 -4.89 4.72 -5.07
C GLU A 42 -3.56 4.15 -5.55
N ILE A 43 -3.52 2.84 -5.79
CA ILE A 43 -2.35 2.14 -6.34
C ILE A 43 -2.61 1.92 -7.83
N PRO A 44 -1.98 2.68 -8.75
CA PRO A 44 -2.27 2.57 -10.18
C PRO A 44 -1.87 1.22 -10.79
N SER A 45 -0.85 0.56 -10.23
CA SER A 45 -0.39 -0.74 -10.71
C SER A 45 -1.32 -1.90 -10.34
N LEU A 46 -2.07 -1.78 -9.24
CA LEU A 46 -2.90 -2.85 -8.71
C LEU A 46 -4.00 -3.22 -9.71
N HIS A 47 -3.99 -4.44 -10.25
CA HIS A 47 -4.96 -4.92 -11.26
C HIS A 47 -4.95 -4.15 -12.59
N LEU A 48 -3.83 -3.52 -12.96
CA LEU A 48 -3.73 -2.71 -14.18
C LEU A 48 -4.16 -3.46 -15.45
N ASP A 49 -3.84 -4.75 -15.57
CA ASP A 49 -4.23 -5.55 -16.74
C ASP A 49 -5.73 -5.82 -16.82
N ALA A 50 -6.39 -6.00 -15.67
CA ALA A 50 -7.84 -6.11 -15.59
C ALA A 50 -8.51 -4.81 -16.04
N GLU A 51 -8.00 -3.67 -15.56
CA GLU A 51 -8.48 -2.35 -15.95
C GLU A 51 -8.34 -2.12 -17.45
N LYS A 52 -7.17 -2.39 -18.03
CA LYS A 52 -6.94 -2.29 -19.49
C LYS A 52 -7.92 -3.14 -20.28
N THR A 53 -8.19 -4.36 -19.82
CA THR A 53 -9.13 -5.28 -20.48
C THR A 53 -10.56 -4.74 -20.47
N ILE A 54 -10.99 -4.17 -19.35
CA ILE A 54 -12.33 -3.55 -19.21
C ILE A 54 -12.43 -2.30 -20.09
N LEU A 55 -11.43 -1.41 -20.05
CA LEU A 55 -11.40 -0.20 -20.87
C LEU A 55 -11.33 -0.50 -22.38
N ALA A 56 -10.65 -1.58 -22.78
CA ALA A 56 -10.68 -2.04 -24.16
C ALA A 56 -12.07 -2.53 -24.60
N ALA A 57 -12.79 -3.22 -23.71
CA ALA A 57 -14.18 -3.61 -23.96
C ALA A 57 -15.09 -2.39 -24.14
N ILE A 58 -14.92 -1.36 -23.29
CA ILE A 58 -15.65 -0.09 -23.36
C ILE A 58 -15.46 0.60 -24.71
N ARG A 59 -14.21 0.71 -25.18
CA ARG A 59 -13.91 1.37 -26.46
C ARG A 59 -14.49 0.62 -27.66
N ASN A 60 -14.55 -0.71 -27.59
CA ASN A 60 -15.00 -1.56 -28.70
C ASN A 60 -16.49 -1.90 -28.62
N ILE A 61 -17.26 -1.29 -27.71
CA ILE A 61 -18.66 -1.66 -27.51
C ILE A 61 -19.53 -1.41 -28.75
N LYS A 62 -19.15 -0.44 -29.61
CA LYS A 62 -19.87 -0.16 -30.86
C LYS A 62 -19.82 -1.36 -31.82
N ASP A 63 -18.73 -2.13 -31.80
CA ASP A 63 -18.55 -3.30 -32.67
C ASP A 63 -19.16 -4.56 -32.03
N ILE A 64 -19.04 -4.70 -30.71
CA ILE A 64 -19.47 -5.90 -29.97
C ILE A 64 -20.96 -5.81 -29.59
N GLY A 65 -21.50 -4.60 -29.45
CA GLY A 65 -22.88 -4.31 -29.04
C GLY A 65 -23.11 -4.46 -27.54
N LYS A 66 -22.65 -5.56 -26.92
CA LYS A 66 -22.77 -5.81 -25.48
C LYS A 66 -21.76 -6.87 -25.02
N VAL A 67 -21.41 -6.87 -23.73
CA VAL A 67 -20.50 -7.89 -23.18
C VAL A 67 -20.72 -8.08 -21.68
N GLY A 68 -20.71 -9.33 -21.22
CA GLY A 68 -20.61 -9.69 -19.82
C GLY A 68 -19.17 -9.94 -19.39
N ILE A 69 -18.74 -9.30 -18.29
CA ILE A 69 -17.40 -9.43 -17.71
C ILE A 69 -17.53 -9.92 -16.28
N LEU A 70 -17.04 -11.12 -16.01
CA LEU A 70 -16.98 -11.69 -14.66
C LEU A 70 -15.61 -11.45 -14.05
N ILE A 71 -15.57 -10.72 -12.92
CA ILE A 71 -14.37 -10.47 -12.12
C ILE A 71 -14.41 -11.41 -10.92
N SER A 72 -13.45 -12.33 -10.84
CA SER A 72 -13.32 -13.28 -9.72
C SER A 72 -12.08 -12.98 -8.88
N ALA A 73 -12.28 -12.76 -7.59
CA ALA A 73 -11.18 -12.63 -6.63
C ALA A 73 -11.67 -12.83 -5.20
N ASP A 74 -10.78 -13.20 -4.28
CA ASP A 74 -11.12 -13.29 -2.85
C ASP A 74 -11.48 -11.93 -2.24
N ALA A 75 -12.06 -11.95 -1.05
CA ALA A 75 -12.37 -10.74 -0.30
C ALA A 75 -11.09 -9.96 0.05
N GLY A 76 -11.13 -8.63 -0.05
CA GLY A 76 -9.99 -7.77 0.30
C GLY A 76 -8.88 -7.67 -0.76
N ILE A 77 -9.06 -8.21 -1.96
CA ILE A 77 -8.06 -8.15 -3.05
C ILE A 77 -8.08 -6.81 -3.82
N GLY A 78 -9.13 -6.00 -3.67
CA GLY A 78 -9.24 -4.69 -4.33
C GLY A 78 -10.21 -4.63 -5.52
N LYS A 79 -11.22 -5.51 -5.57
CA LYS A 79 -12.27 -5.50 -6.60
C LYS A 79 -12.98 -4.14 -6.70
N SER A 80 -13.44 -3.59 -5.57
CA SER A 80 -14.14 -2.31 -5.56
C SER A 80 -13.22 -1.13 -5.90
N HIS A 81 -11.92 -1.22 -5.60
CA HIS A 81 -10.93 -0.25 -6.07
C HIS A 81 -10.78 -0.28 -7.59
N LEU A 82 -10.74 -1.46 -8.21
CA LEU A 82 -10.74 -1.60 -9.67
C LEU A 82 -12.02 -0.97 -10.28
N ILE A 83 -13.18 -1.23 -9.68
CA ILE A 83 -14.46 -0.65 -10.12
C ILE A 83 -14.43 0.88 -10.03
N HIS A 84 -13.93 1.43 -8.92
CA HIS A 84 -13.74 2.87 -8.74
C HIS A 84 -12.86 3.47 -9.84
N ARG A 85 -11.70 2.86 -10.15
CA ARG A 85 -10.80 3.37 -11.20
C ARG A 85 -11.42 3.30 -12.60
N VAL A 86 -12.19 2.25 -12.89
CA VAL A 86 -12.94 2.17 -14.14
C VAL A 86 -13.95 3.32 -14.24
N ARG A 87 -14.67 3.63 -13.15
CA ARG A 87 -15.61 4.76 -13.06
C ARG A 87 -14.91 6.10 -13.28
N GLU A 88 -13.83 6.38 -12.57
CA GLU A 88 -13.01 7.60 -12.74
C GLU A 88 -12.49 7.76 -14.18
N ASN A 89 -12.02 6.68 -14.80
CA ASN A 89 -11.59 6.71 -16.21
C ASN A 89 -12.75 7.00 -17.17
N LEU A 90 -13.95 6.49 -16.90
CA LEU A 90 -15.13 6.76 -17.71
C LEU A 90 -15.52 8.24 -17.65
N GLU A 91 -15.55 8.80 -16.44
CA GLU A 91 -15.93 10.19 -16.18
C GLU A 91 -14.88 11.17 -16.73
N SER A 92 -13.60 11.01 -16.35
CA SER A 92 -12.52 11.93 -16.74
C SER A 92 -12.25 11.98 -18.24
N LYS A 93 -12.50 10.88 -18.95
CA LYS A 93 -12.27 10.77 -20.41
C LYS A 93 -13.55 10.81 -21.23
N GLY A 94 -14.71 10.97 -20.59
CA GLY A 94 -16.02 11.00 -21.26
C GLY A 94 -16.32 9.73 -22.08
N LEU A 95 -15.84 8.58 -21.61
CA LEU A 95 -15.88 7.31 -22.36
C LEU A 95 -17.21 6.55 -22.24
N GLY A 96 -18.12 6.97 -21.36
CA GLY A 96 -19.42 6.33 -21.16
C GLY A 96 -20.09 6.80 -19.87
N ILE A 97 -21.20 6.12 -19.54
CA ILE A 97 -21.95 6.30 -18.29
C ILE A 97 -21.81 5.06 -17.41
N PHE A 98 -21.85 5.25 -16.11
CA PHE A 98 -21.54 4.25 -15.11
C PHE A 98 -22.66 4.11 -14.08
N ALA A 99 -23.00 2.87 -13.75
CA ALA A 99 -23.92 2.52 -12.69
C ALA A 99 -23.29 1.50 -11.73
N TYR A 100 -23.43 1.76 -10.43
CA TYR A 100 -23.05 0.83 -9.38
C TYR A 100 -24.31 0.22 -8.77
N ILE A 101 -24.39 -1.11 -8.81
CA ILE A 101 -25.49 -1.87 -8.22
C ILE A 101 -24.98 -2.49 -6.91
N PRO A 102 -25.48 -2.02 -5.75
CA PRO A 102 -25.16 -2.61 -4.46
C PRO A 102 -25.82 -4.00 -4.31
N PRO A 103 -25.49 -4.75 -3.24
CA PRO A 103 -26.16 -6.01 -2.92
C PRO A 103 -27.69 -5.90 -3.01
N ILE A 104 -28.32 -6.87 -3.66
CA ILE A 104 -29.77 -6.89 -3.85
C ILE A 104 -30.46 -7.14 -2.50
N THR A 105 -31.17 -6.14 -1.99
CA THR A 105 -31.86 -6.25 -0.69
C THR A 105 -33.28 -6.82 -0.80
N GLU A 106 -33.87 -6.78 -2.01
CA GLU A 106 -35.21 -7.31 -2.29
C GLU A 106 -35.16 -8.42 -3.36
N PRO A 107 -34.92 -9.69 -2.98
CA PRO A 107 -34.73 -10.80 -3.93
C PRO A 107 -35.96 -11.08 -4.80
N ASN A 108 -37.14 -10.66 -4.36
CA ASN A 108 -38.40 -10.83 -5.08
C ASN A 108 -38.61 -9.79 -6.19
N ARG A 109 -37.84 -8.69 -6.19
CA ARG A 109 -37.93 -7.60 -7.18
C ARG A 109 -36.55 -7.14 -7.66
N PRO A 110 -35.71 -8.07 -8.16
CA PRO A 110 -34.31 -7.76 -8.39
C PRO A 110 -34.10 -6.86 -9.61
N ASP A 111 -34.96 -6.94 -10.64
CA ASP A 111 -34.88 -6.01 -11.79
C ASP A 111 -35.27 -4.58 -11.39
N PHE A 112 -36.26 -4.41 -10.51
CA PHE A 112 -36.62 -3.11 -9.93
C PHE A 112 -35.45 -2.51 -9.13
N HIS A 113 -34.80 -3.32 -8.28
CA HIS A 113 -33.60 -2.92 -7.55
C HIS A 113 -32.50 -2.40 -8.49
N VAL A 114 -32.23 -3.13 -9.57
CA VAL A 114 -31.22 -2.70 -10.57
C VAL A 114 -31.64 -1.41 -11.26
N ARG A 115 -32.89 -1.29 -11.69
CA ARG A 115 -33.42 -0.08 -12.33
C ARG A 115 -33.27 1.13 -11.42
N TYR A 116 -33.69 1.00 -10.15
CA TYR A 116 -33.58 2.06 -9.16
C TYR A 116 -32.13 2.54 -9.01
N HIS A 117 -31.19 1.63 -8.76
CA HIS A 117 -29.79 1.98 -8.56
C HIS A 117 -29.07 2.46 -9.81
N LEU A 118 -29.49 2.01 -11.00
CA LEU A 118 -29.00 2.56 -12.26
C LEU A 118 -29.39 4.03 -12.40
N VAL A 119 -30.66 4.35 -12.13
CA VAL A 119 -31.15 5.73 -12.24
C VAL A 119 -30.55 6.62 -11.16
N ASP A 120 -30.43 6.13 -9.92
CA ASP A 120 -29.73 6.83 -8.83
C ASP A 120 -28.27 7.11 -9.20
N SER A 121 -27.56 6.12 -9.76
CA SER A 121 -26.16 6.29 -10.17
C SER A 121 -25.97 7.42 -11.18
N PHE A 122 -26.93 7.63 -12.08
CA PHE A 122 -26.84 8.68 -13.09
C PHE A 122 -27.07 10.09 -12.53
N THR A 123 -27.63 10.22 -11.32
CA THR A 123 -27.76 11.51 -10.61
C THR A 123 -26.44 11.96 -9.98
N ARG A 124 -25.42 11.10 -9.96
CA ARG A 124 -24.10 11.43 -9.40
C ARG A 124 -23.43 12.50 -10.26
N GLN A 125 -23.00 13.57 -9.61
CA GLN A 125 -22.27 14.67 -10.22
C GLN A 125 -20.77 14.41 -10.22
N ASN A 126 -20.10 14.81 -11.30
CA ASN A 126 -18.65 14.85 -11.37
C ASN A 126 -18.08 16.08 -10.61
N ASN A 127 -16.76 16.25 -10.62
CA ASN A 127 -16.08 17.38 -9.98
C ASN A 127 -16.47 18.77 -10.52
N ALA A 128 -17.10 18.85 -11.71
CA ALA A 128 -17.62 20.07 -12.29
C ALA A 128 -19.10 20.34 -11.90
N GLY A 129 -19.68 19.49 -11.04
CA GLY A 129 -21.09 19.59 -10.64
C GLY A 129 -22.07 19.15 -11.72
N ILE A 130 -21.60 18.39 -12.73
CA ILE A 130 -22.42 17.92 -13.86
C ILE A 130 -22.76 16.45 -13.64
N SER A 131 -24.04 16.10 -13.70
CA SER A 131 -24.50 14.71 -13.60
C SER A 131 -24.51 13.97 -14.94
N GLN A 132 -24.55 12.64 -14.87
CA GLN A 132 -24.61 11.81 -16.07
C GLN A 132 -25.92 12.03 -16.85
N TRP A 133 -27.02 12.36 -16.18
CA TRP A 133 -28.27 12.73 -16.83
C TRP A 133 -28.13 13.98 -17.70
N GLU A 134 -27.45 15.01 -17.22
CA GLU A 134 -27.20 16.22 -17.99
C GLU A 134 -26.33 15.94 -19.21
N VAL A 135 -25.32 15.07 -19.06
CA VAL A 135 -24.47 14.62 -20.18
C VAL A 135 -25.30 13.91 -21.26
N ILE A 136 -26.18 12.97 -20.87
CA ILE A 136 -27.06 12.27 -21.82
C ILE A 136 -28.00 13.28 -22.49
N ALA A 137 -28.67 14.15 -21.72
CA ALA A 137 -29.62 15.12 -22.24
C ALA A 137 -28.97 16.07 -23.25
N ALA A 138 -27.81 16.63 -22.93
CA ALA A 138 -27.11 17.54 -23.82
C ALA A 138 -26.65 16.84 -25.12
N ARG A 139 -26.10 15.63 -25.02
CA ARG A 139 -25.73 14.86 -26.23
C ARG A 139 -26.93 14.47 -27.09
N LEU A 140 -28.07 14.14 -26.47
CA LEU A 140 -29.32 13.90 -27.19
C LEU A 140 -29.79 15.16 -27.94
N ILE A 141 -29.73 16.33 -27.30
CA ILE A 141 -30.02 17.63 -27.94
C ILE A 141 -29.12 17.83 -29.16
N GLY A 142 -27.84 17.50 -29.07
CA GLY A 142 -26.89 17.55 -30.18
C GLY A 142 -27.27 16.71 -31.40
N THR A 143 -28.18 15.73 -31.24
CA THR A 143 -28.68 14.91 -32.37
C THR A 143 -29.89 15.52 -33.10
N ALA A 144 -30.47 16.61 -32.59
CA ALA A 144 -31.61 17.27 -33.21
C ALA A 144 -31.23 17.86 -34.57
N LYS A 145 -32.08 17.63 -35.59
CA LYS A 145 -31.79 18.02 -36.99
C LYS A 145 -32.53 19.28 -37.45
N ALA A 146 -33.58 19.69 -36.75
CA ALA A 146 -34.40 20.80 -37.20
C ALA A 146 -33.70 22.14 -36.93
N LYS A 147 -33.76 23.06 -37.91
CA LYS A 147 -33.01 24.33 -37.91
C LYS A 147 -33.35 25.23 -36.73
N ASN A 148 -34.58 25.16 -36.23
CA ASN A 148 -35.04 25.91 -35.06
C ASN A 148 -34.34 25.49 -33.76
N TYR A 149 -33.58 24.38 -33.76
CA TYR A 149 -32.79 23.94 -32.61
C TYR A 149 -31.28 24.11 -32.77
N SER A 150 -30.80 24.78 -33.84
CA SER A 150 -29.37 24.86 -34.16
C SER A 150 -28.54 25.44 -33.01
N LYS A 151 -29.06 26.46 -32.31
CA LYS A 151 -28.36 27.09 -31.20
C LYS A 151 -28.24 26.19 -29.97
N TYR A 152 -29.20 25.33 -29.70
CA TYR A 152 -29.08 24.32 -28.63
C TYR A 152 -28.06 23.24 -29.01
N VAL A 153 -28.05 22.83 -30.29
CA VAL A 153 -27.06 21.89 -30.83
C VAL A 153 -25.65 22.46 -30.73
N GLU A 154 -25.45 23.73 -31.09
CA GLU A 154 -24.15 24.41 -30.97
C GLU A 154 -23.62 24.47 -29.53
N LEU A 155 -24.53 24.52 -28.55
CA LEU A 155 -24.19 24.57 -27.12
C LEU A 155 -24.13 23.19 -26.46
N SER A 156 -24.43 22.09 -27.16
CA SER A 156 -24.55 20.76 -26.53
C SER A 156 -23.27 20.25 -25.89
N ASP A 157 -22.11 20.74 -26.34
CA ASP A 157 -20.81 20.39 -25.78
C ASP A 157 -20.45 21.20 -24.52
N ASN A 158 -21.23 22.23 -24.19
CA ASN A 158 -21.08 23.05 -22.99
C ASN A 158 -22.39 23.09 -22.19
N ILE A 159 -22.57 22.09 -21.33
CA ILE A 159 -23.79 21.86 -20.53
C ILE A 159 -24.18 23.11 -19.70
N PRO A 160 -23.27 23.78 -18.96
CA PRO A 160 -23.62 25.01 -18.25
C PRO A 160 -24.19 26.11 -19.17
N SER A 161 -23.54 26.36 -20.32
CA SER A 161 -24.01 27.37 -21.27
C SER A 161 -25.31 26.97 -21.97
N LEU A 162 -25.51 25.69 -22.27
CA LEU A 162 -26.77 25.17 -22.81
C LEU A 162 -27.93 25.41 -21.84
N ARG A 163 -27.75 25.06 -20.56
CA ARG A 163 -28.75 25.28 -19.51
C ARG A 163 -29.11 26.75 -19.38
N GLU A 164 -28.10 27.60 -19.24
CA GLU A 164 -28.30 29.04 -19.10
C GLU A 164 -29.04 29.63 -20.31
N PHE A 165 -28.68 29.18 -21.52
CA PHE A 165 -29.33 29.62 -22.75
C PHE A 165 -30.81 29.22 -22.80
N ILE A 166 -31.15 27.95 -22.51
CA ILE A 166 -32.54 27.48 -22.48
C ILE A 166 -33.36 28.28 -21.45
N LEU A 167 -32.81 28.49 -20.24
CA LEU A 167 -33.50 29.24 -19.19
C LEU A 167 -33.68 30.72 -19.55
N MET A 168 -32.71 31.33 -20.21
CA MET A 168 -32.78 32.73 -20.64
C MET A 168 -33.80 32.92 -21.76
N GLU A 169 -33.77 32.07 -22.79
CA GLU A 169 -34.66 32.15 -23.94
C GLU A 169 -36.13 31.96 -23.54
N HIS A 170 -36.37 31.08 -22.57
CA HIS A 170 -37.72 30.70 -22.13
C HIS A 170 -38.12 31.30 -20.78
N LYS A 171 -37.41 32.33 -20.29
CA LYS A 171 -37.60 32.93 -18.96
C LYS A 171 -39.06 33.29 -18.64
N PHE A 172 -39.79 33.78 -19.64
CA PHE A 172 -41.17 34.25 -19.52
C PHE A 172 -42.23 33.21 -19.87
N MET A 173 -41.85 31.97 -20.24
CA MET A 173 -42.80 30.92 -20.52
C MET A 173 -43.53 30.46 -19.25
N THR A 174 -44.79 30.08 -19.44
CA THR A 174 -45.59 29.31 -18.47
C THR A 174 -45.11 27.86 -18.41
N HIS A 175 -45.50 27.14 -17.34
CA HIS A 175 -45.24 25.69 -17.24
C HIS A 175 -45.77 24.92 -18.47
N PHE A 176 -46.95 25.30 -18.95
CA PHE A 176 -47.56 24.65 -20.11
C PHE A 176 -46.75 24.82 -21.39
N GLU A 177 -46.35 26.06 -21.72
CA GLU A 177 -45.55 26.38 -22.92
C GLU A 177 -44.18 25.72 -22.86
N MET A 178 -43.59 25.66 -21.67
CA MET A 178 -42.31 25.01 -21.45
C MET A 178 -42.40 23.49 -21.67
N MET A 179 -43.42 22.84 -21.11
CA MET A 179 -43.65 21.42 -21.36
C MET A 179 -43.96 21.12 -22.83
N ASP A 180 -44.62 22.04 -23.54
CA ASP A 180 -44.83 21.94 -25.00
C ASP A 180 -43.51 22.08 -25.78
N PHE A 181 -42.61 22.97 -25.37
CA PHE A 181 -41.25 23.04 -25.93
C PHE A 181 -40.48 21.73 -25.73
N ILE A 182 -40.46 21.18 -24.51
CA ILE A 182 -39.77 19.93 -24.21
C ILE A 182 -40.37 18.78 -25.02
N GLU A 183 -41.69 18.71 -25.15
CA GLU A 183 -42.38 17.70 -25.94
C GLU A 183 -42.02 17.75 -27.44
N LYS A 184 -41.93 18.96 -28.01
CA LYS A 184 -41.49 19.17 -29.40
C LYS A 184 -40.03 18.80 -29.60
N LEU A 185 -39.15 19.24 -28.71
CA LEU A 185 -37.73 18.89 -28.75
C LEU A 185 -37.51 17.39 -28.59
N ALA A 186 -38.22 16.75 -27.64
CA ALA A 186 -38.20 15.31 -27.46
C ALA A 186 -38.66 14.57 -28.73
N SER A 187 -39.68 15.08 -29.43
CA SER A 187 -40.16 14.50 -30.69
C SER A 187 -39.12 14.58 -31.80
N GLU A 188 -38.41 15.71 -31.91
CA GLU A 188 -37.35 15.88 -32.92
C GLU A 188 -36.11 15.03 -32.66
N ILE A 189 -35.80 14.75 -31.39
CA ILE A 189 -34.71 13.84 -31.02
C ILE A 189 -35.16 12.38 -31.19
N ALA A 190 -36.39 12.05 -30.76
CA ALA A 190 -36.86 10.67 -30.73
C ALA A 190 -37.01 10.04 -32.11
N LYS A 191 -37.59 10.78 -33.07
CA LYS A 191 -37.91 10.29 -34.41
C LYS A 191 -36.68 9.81 -35.22
N PRO A 192 -35.59 10.59 -35.39
CA PRO A 192 -34.43 10.13 -36.16
C PRO A 192 -33.69 8.98 -35.48
N ASN A 193 -33.72 8.92 -34.14
CA ASN A 193 -33.02 7.90 -33.35
C ASN A 193 -33.89 6.68 -33.02
N ARG A 194 -35.17 6.64 -33.45
CA ARG A 194 -36.15 5.57 -33.14
C ARG A 194 -36.35 5.33 -31.63
N LEU A 195 -36.28 6.39 -30.84
CA LEU A 195 -36.44 6.35 -29.39
C LEU A 195 -37.90 6.53 -28.99
N LYS A 196 -38.25 6.10 -27.78
CA LYS A 196 -39.53 6.46 -27.16
C LYS A 196 -39.49 7.90 -26.66
N LYS A 197 -40.42 8.71 -27.16
CA LYS A 197 -40.52 10.14 -26.84
C LYS A 197 -40.60 10.44 -25.34
N ASP A 198 -41.36 9.65 -24.57
CA ASP A 198 -41.50 9.89 -23.12
C ASP A 198 -40.19 9.70 -22.36
N PHE A 199 -39.33 8.77 -22.81
CA PHE A 199 -38.00 8.59 -22.23
C PHE A 199 -37.08 9.75 -22.56
N VAL A 200 -37.11 10.24 -23.81
CA VAL A 200 -36.35 11.44 -24.19
C VAL A 200 -36.81 12.65 -23.37
N LYS A 201 -38.12 12.86 -23.25
CA LYS A 201 -38.70 13.92 -22.42
C LYS A 201 -38.26 13.83 -20.97
N ALA A 202 -38.33 12.65 -20.35
CA ALA A 202 -37.90 12.45 -18.98
C ALA A 202 -36.42 12.85 -18.80
N VAL A 203 -35.54 12.43 -19.70
CA VAL A 203 -34.11 12.79 -19.65
C VAL A 203 -33.88 14.28 -19.88
N LEU A 204 -34.60 14.92 -20.80
CA LEU A 204 -34.50 16.37 -21.03
C LEU A 204 -34.89 17.18 -19.79
N LEU A 205 -35.87 16.71 -19.00
CA LEU A 205 -36.25 17.36 -17.74
C LEU A 205 -35.15 17.26 -16.67
N LEU A 206 -34.31 16.23 -16.73
CA LEU A 206 -33.17 16.05 -15.82
C LEU A 206 -31.95 16.91 -16.18
N LEU A 207 -32.01 17.69 -17.26
CA LEU A 207 -31.00 18.71 -17.58
C LEU A 207 -30.98 19.87 -16.56
N PHE A 208 -32.05 20.04 -15.76
CA PHE A 208 -32.23 21.17 -14.87
C PHE A 208 -32.03 20.73 -13.40
N GLU A 209 -30.83 20.93 -12.85
CA GLU A 209 -30.48 20.45 -11.51
C GLU A 209 -30.67 21.43 -10.32
N ASN A 210 -30.68 22.75 -10.52
CA ASN A 210 -30.46 23.74 -9.44
C ASN A 210 -31.73 24.40 -8.85
N GLU A 211 -31.69 24.82 -7.58
CA GLU A 211 -32.81 25.51 -6.88
C GLU A 211 -33.33 26.78 -7.57
N LYS A 212 -32.51 27.42 -8.41
CA LYS A 212 -32.91 28.58 -9.25
C LYS A 212 -33.95 28.22 -10.32
N GLU A 213 -34.24 26.93 -10.49
CA GLU A 213 -35.08 26.35 -11.54
C GLU A 213 -36.40 25.83 -10.96
N ALA A 214 -36.90 26.45 -9.87
CA ALA A 214 -38.12 26.04 -9.15
C ALA A 214 -39.35 25.78 -10.05
N LYS A 215 -39.44 26.41 -11.23
CA LYS A 215 -40.48 26.14 -12.23
C LYS A 215 -40.47 24.70 -12.78
N PHE A 216 -39.38 23.97 -12.62
CA PHE A 216 -39.16 22.62 -13.15
C PHE A 216 -39.10 21.54 -12.06
N ALA A 217 -39.14 21.92 -10.77
CA ALA A 217 -38.87 21.02 -9.66
C ALA A 217 -39.79 19.79 -9.67
N ASP A 218 -41.11 20.01 -9.74
CA ASP A 218 -42.10 18.92 -9.70
C ASP A 218 -41.98 17.99 -10.92
N ALA A 219 -41.80 18.55 -12.12
CA ALA A 219 -41.68 17.77 -13.35
C ALA A 219 -40.35 17.00 -13.41
N LYS A 220 -39.26 17.57 -12.88
CA LYS A 220 -37.95 16.91 -12.74
C LYS A 220 -38.03 15.76 -11.75
N GLU A 221 -38.57 16.00 -10.56
CA GLU A 221 -38.74 14.96 -9.54
C GLU A 221 -39.66 13.85 -10.03
N GLY A 222 -40.73 14.22 -10.74
CA GLY A 222 -41.62 13.31 -11.45
C GLY A 222 -40.90 12.47 -12.49
N ALA A 223 -40.06 13.07 -13.33
CA ALA A 223 -39.27 12.36 -14.33
C ALA A 223 -38.27 11.39 -13.68
N LEU A 224 -37.58 11.81 -12.61
CA LEU A 224 -36.66 10.95 -11.87
C LEU A 224 -37.39 9.76 -11.23
N SER A 225 -38.48 10.03 -10.52
CA SER A 225 -39.31 9.00 -9.87
C SER A 225 -39.89 8.02 -10.90
N TRP A 226 -40.36 8.55 -12.04
CA TRP A 226 -40.84 7.75 -13.16
C TRP A 226 -39.76 6.82 -13.71
N LEU A 227 -38.54 7.32 -13.90
CA LEU A 227 -37.42 6.50 -14.37
C LEU A 227 -37.01 5.46 -13.33
N GLN A 228 -37.03 5.78 -12.03
CA GLN A 228 -36.74 4.85 -10.93
C GLN A 228 -37.81 3.76 -10.77
N GLY A 229 -39.07 4.09 -11.10
CA GLY A 229 -40.23 3.25 -10.78
C GLY A 229 -40.79 3.51 -9.38
N SER A 230 -40.38 4.61 -8.74
CA SER A 230 -40.89 5.09 -7.45
C SER A 230 -42.27 5.74 -7.63
N ASP A 231 -43.06 5.80 -6.56
CA ASP A 231 -44.36 6.48 -6.57
C ASP A 231 -44.18 8.00 -6.40
N HIS A 232 -44.67 8.79 -7.35
CA HIS A 232 -44.71 10.25 -7.29
C HIS A 232 -45.77 10.78 -8.26
N GLU A 233 -47.04 10.62 -7.88
CA GLU A 233 -48.18 10.85 -8.78
C GLU A 233 -48.24 12.30 -9.30
N GLU A 234 -48.03 13.29 -8.43
CA GLU A 234 -48.14 14.72 -8.74
C GLU A 234 -47.05 15.15 -9.73
N GLY A 235 -45.80 14.76 -9.47
CA GLY A 235 -44.65 15.07 -10.32
C GLY A 235 -44.72 14.36 -11.67
N ILE A 236 -45.13 13.09 -11.71
CA ILE A 236 -45.31 12.35 -12.99
C ILE A 236 -46.36 13.06 -13.86
N THR A 237 -47.41 13.59 -13.23
CA THR A 237 -48.44 14.39 -13.91
C THR A 237 -47.89 15.72 -14.38
N ALA A 238 -47.11 16.41 -13.55
CA ALA A 238 -46.44 17.67 -13.91
C ALA A 238 -45.47 17.49 -15.10
N ALA A 239 -44.79 16.34 -15.17
CA ALA A 239 -43.92 15.92 -16.27
C ALA A 239 -44.67 15.42 -17.51
N LYS A 240 -46.01 15.29 -17.44
CA LYS A 240 -46.87 14.74 -18.50
C LYS A 240 -46.38 13.36 -18.99
N LEU A 241 -45.97 12.49 -18.06
CA LEU A 241 -45.48 11.14 -18.34
C LEU A 241 -46.57 10.08 -18.11
N PRO A 242 -46.52 8.93 -18.82
CA PRO A 242 -47.51 7.86 -18.64
C PRO A 242 -47.34 7.18 -17.28
N ARG A 243 -48.45 6.75 -16.67
CA ARG A 243 -48.45 6.09 -15.35
C ARG A 243 -48.36 4.57 -15.50
N TYR A 244 -47.59 3.96 -14.60
CA TYR A 244 -47.49 2.50 -14.46
C TYR A 244 -47.82 2.12 -13.00
N PRO A 245 -48.83 1.27 -12.77
CA PRO A 245 -49.16 0.76 -11.43
C PRO A 245 -47.97 0.07 -10.74
N LEU A 246 -47.86 0.19 -9.41
CA LEU A 246 -46.75 -0.36 -8.61
C LEU A 246 -46.56 -1.87 -8.76
N ASP A 247 -47.65 -2.62 -8.94
CA ASP A 247 -47.65 -4.07 -9.17
C ASP A 247 -47.07 -4.44 -10.55
N GLN A 248 -47.06 -3.50 -11.50
CA GLN A 248 -46.50 -3.68 -12.85
C GLN A 248 -45.04 -3.19 -12.97
N GLN A 249 -44.53 -2.41 -12.02
CA GLN A 249 -43.19 -1.80 -12.08
C GLN A 249 -42.06 -2.82 -12.26
N GLN A 250 -42.15 -3.97 -11.58
CA GLN A 250 -41.18 -5.06 -11.72
C GLN A 250 -41.17 -5.61 -13.16
N GLY A 251 -42.35 -5.84 -13.75
CA GLY A 251 -42.48 -6.41 -15.10
C GLY A 251 -41.97 -5.50 -16.22
N VAL A 252 -41.93 -4.18 -15.99
CA VAL A 252 -41.41 -3.20 -16.95
C VAL A 252 -39.95 -2.79 -16.67
N SER A 253 -39.33 -3.26 -15.59
CA SER A 253 -38.02 -2.74 -15.18
C SER A 253 -36.91 -2.98 -16.22
N VAL A 254 -36.85 -4.18 -16.80
CA VAL A 254 -35.86 -4.50 -17.85
C VAL A 254 -36.10 -3.69 -19.12
N SER A 255 -37.37 -3.45 -19.49
CA SER A 255 -37.67 -2.64 -20.68
C SER A 255 -37.29 -1.17 -20.48
N PHE A 256 -37.48 -0.63 -19.27
CA PHE A 256 -36.99 0.70 -18.90
C PHE A 256 -35.46 0.78 -18.99
N ILE A 257 -34.73 -0.19 -18.44
CA ILE A 257 -33.26 -0.23 -18.53
C ILE A 257 -32.82 -0.32 -19.99
N SER A 258 -33.51 -1.13 -20.80
CA SER A 258 -33.23 -1.23 -22.24
C SER A 258 -33.42 0.10 -22.97
N GLU A 259 -34.49 0.84 -22.68
CA GLU A 259 -34.70 2.17 -23.27
C GLU A 259 -33.62 3.16 -22.83
N LEU A 260 -33.19 3.13 -21.57
CA LEU A 260 -32.07 3.95 -21.10
C LEU A 260 -30.76 3.64 -21.83
N CYS A 261 -30.50 2.37 -22.12
CA CYS A 261 -29.34 1.97 -22.92
C CYS A 261 -29.42 2.48 -24.36
N LEU A 262 -30.62 2.51 -24.96
CA LEU A 262 -30.85 3.08 -26.30
C LEU A 262 -30.68 4.61 -26.31
N LEU A 263 -31.13 5.31 -25.26
CA LEU A 263 -30.87 6.75 -25.11
C LEU A 263 -29.37 7.03 -25.04
N ALA A 264 -28.64 6.25 -24.23
CA ALA A 264 -27.20 6.35 -24.13
C ALA A 264 -26.49 6.03 -25.46
N GLU A 265 -26.98 5.03 -26.21
CA GLU A 265 -26.46 4.69 -27.54
C GLU A 265 -26.64 5.85 -28.53
N ALA A 266 -27.82 6.48 -28.55
CA ALA A 266 -28.07 7.67 -29.36
C ALA A 266 -27.19 8.86 -28.94
N ALA A 267 -26.87 8.97 -27.65
CA ALA A 267 -25.90 9.92 -27.11
C ALA A 267 -24.42 9.51 -27.32
N SER A 268 -24.15 8.39 -28.02
CA SER A 268 -22.80 7.82 -28.22
C SER A 268 -22.05 7.58 -26.89
N LEU A 269 -22.76 7.09 -25.89
CA LEU A 269 -22.24 6.79 -24.55
C LEU A 269 -22.48 5.31 -24.22
N PRO A 270 -21.41 4.48 -24.12
CA PRO A 270 -21.49 3.14 -23.55
C PRO A 270 -22.09 3.14 -22.15
N VAL A 271 -22.95 2.16 -21.83
CA VAL A 271 -23.46 1.96 -20.46
C VAL A 271 -22.65 0.89 -19.77
N VAL A 272 -22.08 1.20 -18.60
CA VAL A 272 -21.34 0.25 -17.76
C VAL A 272 -22.12 0.04 -16.47
N ILE A 273 -22.59 -1.18 -16.23
CA ILE A 273 -23.29 -1.55 -14.99
C ILE A 273 -22.42 -2.52 -14.20
N CYS A 274 -22.04 -2.11 -12.99
CA CYS A 274 -21.21 -2.90 -12.07
C CYS A 274 -22.06 -3.48 -10.95
N PHE A 275 -22.19 -4.80 -10.94
CA PHE A 275 -22.75 -5.58 -9.86
C PHE A 275 -21.64 -5.94 -8.88
N ASP A 276 -21.65 -5.34 -7.68
CA ASP A 276 -20.67 -5.64 -6.62
C ASP A 276 -21.30 -6.34 -5.42
N GLN A 277 -20.48 -7.10 -4.69
CA GLN A 277 -20.89 -7.82 -3.47
C GLN A 277 -22.17 -8.67 -3.65
N LEU A 278 -22.23 -9.45 -4.74
CA LEU A 278 -23.35 -10.34 -5.07
C LEU A 278 -23.63 -11.46 -4.06
N ASP A 279 -22.80 -11.54 -3.03
CA ASP A 279 -22.77 -12.54 -1.98
C ASP A 279 -23.30 -12.03 -0.64
N ASN A 280 -23.62 -10.73 -0.53
CA ASN A 280 -23.82 -10.04 0.74
C ASN A 280 -25.26 -9.58 1.01
N PHE A 281 -26.23 -10.50 0.86
CA PHE A 281 -27.59 -10.29 1.35
C PHE A 281 -28.20 -11.56 1.96
N VAL A 282 -29.15 -11.37 2.88
CA VAL A 282 -29.89 -12.47 3.53
C VAL A 282 -30.98 -12.93 2.56
N PRO A 283 -30.94 -14.18 2.04
CA PRO A 283 -32.02 -14.67 1.19
C PRO A 283 -33.34 -14.63 1.96
N SER A 284 -34.42 -14.20 1.32
CA SER A 284 -35.75 -14.33 1.89
C SER A 284 -36.07 -15.81 2.07
N PHE A 285 -36.87 -16.15 3.09
CA PHE A 285 -37.25 -17.55 3.38
C PHE A 285 -37.91 -18.26 2.18
N ASP A 286 -38.47 -17.52 1.23
CA ASP A 286 -39.18 -18.03 0.06
C ASP A 286 -38.32 -18.09 -1.23
N CYS A 287 -37.09 -17.56 -1.24
CA CYS A 287 -36.25 -17.55 -2.44
C CYS A 287 -35.46 -18.87 -2.57
N LYS A 288 -35.72 -19.63 -3.64
CA LYS A 288 -35.03 -20.90 -3.93
C LYS A 288 -33.61 -20.75 -4.49
N TYR A 289 -33.21 -19.52 -4.81
CA TYR A 289 -31.94 -19.21 -5.45
C TYR A 289 -31.01 -18.50 -4.49
N THR A 290 -29.70 -18.73 -4.64
CA THR A 290 -28.71 -17.99 -3.86
C THR A 290 -28.63 -16.54 -4.33
N PRO A 291 -28.12 -15.63 -3.48
CA PRO A 291 -27.85 -14.25 -3.85
C PRO A 291 -27.14 -14.06 -5.19
N SER A 292 -26.07 -14.83 -5.39
CA SER A 292 -25.26 -14.75 -6.60
C SER A 292 -26.00 -15.28 -7.83
N GLN A 293 -26.91 -16.25 -7.67
CA GLN A 293 -27.78 -16.74 -8.73
C GLN A 293 -28.85 -15.71 -9.13
N VAL A 294 -29.51 -15.06 -8.16
CA VAL A 294 -30.49 -13.99 -8.43
C VAL A 294 -29.87 -12.87 -9.24
N ALA A 295 -28.68 -12.42 -8.86
CA ALA A 295 -27.95 -11.40 -9.59
C ALA A 295 -27.53 -11.86 -10.99
N ALA A 296 -27.02 -13.09 -11.12
CA ALA A 296 -26.66 -13.66 -12.41
C ALA A 296 -27.87 -13.74 -13.37
N PHE A 297 -29.06 -14.08 -12.89
CA PHE A 297 -30.28 -14.04 -13.70
C PHE A 297 -30.68 -12.61 -14.12
N CYS A 298 -30.38 -11.59 -13.31
CA CYS A 298 -30.58 -10.20 -13.73
C CYS A 298 -29.62 -9.82 -14.85
N VAL A 299 -28.32 -10.12 -14.66
CA VAL A 299 -27.28 -9.93 -15.68
C VAL A 299 -27.68 -10.63 -16.98
N ASP A 300 -28.19 -11.86 -16.89
CA ASP A 300 -28.69 -12.62 -18.03
C ASP A 300 -29.81 -11.92 -18.80
N ARG A 301 -30.86 -11.48 -18.09
CA ARG A 301 -31.99 -10.76 -18.68
C ARG A 301 -31.56 -9.44 -19.32
N LEU A 302 -30.71 -8.67 -18.64
CA LEU A 302 -30.16 -7.43 -19.18
C LEU A 302 -29.32 -7.69 -20.42
N HIS A 303 -28.45 -8.70 -20.37
CA HIS A 303 -27.65 -9.10 -21.51
C HIS A 303 -28.53 -9.52 -22.68
N LEU A 304 -29.65 -10.21 -22.48
CA LEU A 304 -30.55 -10.60 -23.58
C LEU A 304 -31.27 -9.39 -24.19
N GLN A 305 -31.82 -8.50 -23.37
CA GLN A 305 -32.74 -7.46 -23.82
C GLN A 305 -32.07 -6.12 -24.20
N CYS A 306 -30.94 -5.78 -23.60
CA CYS A 306 -30.29 -4.49 -23.79
C CYS A 306 -29.21 -4.54 -24.89
N LYS A 307 -28.78 -3.35 -25.32
CA LYS A 307 -27.67 -3.07 -26.25
C LYS A 307 -26.79 -1.96 -25.69
N ASN A 308 -25.63 -1.72 -26.29
CA ASN A 308 -24.68 -0.69 -25.87
C ASN A 308 -24.32 -0.81 -24.37
N LEU A 309 -24.12 -2.05 -23.91
CA LEU A 309 -24.12 -2.39 -22.49
C LEU A 309 -22.95 -3.29 -22.10
N ILE A 310 -22.27 -2.92 -21.02
CA ILE A 310 -21.19 -3.67 -20.40
C ILE A 310 -21.61 -4.03 -18.99
N LEU A 311 -21.70 -5.32 -18.72
CA LEU A 311 -22.13 -5.86 -17.43
C LEU A 311 -20.90 -6.39 -16.69
N ILE A 312 -20.47 -5.71 -15.65
CA ILE A 312 -19.37 -6.14 -14.79
C ILE A 312 -19.96 -6.83 -13.57
N THR A 313 -19.64 -8.11 -13.40
CA THR A 313 -20.11 -8.95 -12.30
C THR A 313 -18.93 -9.26 -11.39
N SER A 314 -18.91 -8.71 -10.18
CA SER A 314 -17.86 -8.94 -9.18
C SER A 314 -18.30 -10.05 -8.22
N ALA A 315 -17.55 -11.15 -8.19
CA ALA A 315 -17.84 -12.31 -7.36
C ALA A 315 -16.62 -12.76 -6.53
N VAL A 316 -16.89 -13.23 -5.31
CA VAL A 316 -15.88 -13.92 -4.50
C VAL A 316 -15.68 -15.33 -5.03
N THR A 317 -14.44 -15.82 -5.03
CA THR A 317 -14.07 -17.13 -5.60
C THR A 317 -14.91 -18.29 -5.06
N THR A 318 -15.27 -18.26 -3.77
CA THR A 318 -16.12 -19.28 -3.13
C THR A 318 -17.54 -19.29 -3.69
N ARG A 319 -18.08 -18.13 -4.08
CA ARG A 319 -19.44 -17.96 -4.61
C ARG A 319 -19.52 -18.12 -6.12
N LEU A 320 -18.36 -18.09 -6.79
CA LEU A 320 -18.26 -18.41 -8.21
C LEU A 320 -18.81 -19.80 -8.54
N MET A 321 -18.71 -20.75 -7.60
CA MET A 321 -19.28 -22.10 -7.77
C MET A 321 -20.80 -22.07 -7.91
N GLU A 322 -21.49 -21.15 -7.22
CA GLU A 322 -22.95 -21.00 -7.30
C GLU A 322 -23.39 -20.46 -8.66
N ILE A 323 -22.62 -19.53 -9.23
CA ILE A 323 -22.84 -18.99 -10.58
C ILE A 323 -22.52 -20.06 -11.63
N LYS A 324 -21.44 -20.83 -11.43
CA LYS A 324 -21.06 -21.93 -12.33
C LYS A 324 -22.05 -23.10 -12.33
N ALA A 325 -22.88 -23.22 -11.30
CA ALA A 325 -23.95 -24.22 -11.23
C ALA A 325 -25.20 -23.84 -12.04
N LEU A 326 -25.26 -22.62 -12.60
CA LEU A 326 -26.33 -22.20 -13.50
C LEU A 326 -26.23 -22.92 -14.86
N ASP A 327 -27.28 -22.78 -15.68
CA ASP A 327 -27.26 -23.35 -17.02
C ASP A 327 -26.14 -22.73 -17.88
N PRO A 328 -25.59 -23.50 -18.85
CA PRO A 328 -24.46 -23.04 -19.66
C PRO A 328 -24.72 -21.74 -20.43
N ALA A 329 -25.97 -21.46 -20.82
CA ALA A 329 -26.31 -20.28 -21.61
C ALA A 329 -26.26 -19.01 -20.75
N THR A 330 -26.80 -19.08 -19.54
CA THR A 330 -26.69 -18.00 -18.53
C THR A 330 -25.23 -17.74 -18.18
N LEU A 331 -24.47 -18.80 -17.89
CA LEU A 331 -23.04 -18.66 -17.57
C LEU A 331 -22.25 -18.01 -18.71
N ALA A 332 -22.49 -18.41 -19.96
CA ALA A 332 -21.80 -17.85 -21.12
C ALA A 332 -22.05 -16.33 -21.29
N ARG A 333 -23.23 -15.84 -20.91
CA ARG A 333 -23.56 -14.40 -20.98
C ARG A 333 -23.03 -13.61 -19.80
N VAL A 334 -23.02 -14.18 -18.59
CA VAL A 334 -22.45 -13.53 -17.39
C VAL A 334 -20.92 -13.47 -17.47
N SER A 335 -20.30 -14.50 -18.07
CA SER A 335 -18.85 -14.72 -18.04
C SER A 335 -18.18 -14.72 -19.42
N GLU A 336 -18.80 -14.05 -20.41
CA GLU A 336 -18.29 -13.94 -21.79
C GLU A 336 -16.81 -13.54 -21.81
N ARG A 337 -16.44 -12.62 -20.92
CA ARG A 337 -15.05 -12.42 -20.50
C ARG A 337 -14.92 -12.74 -19.02
N SER A 338 -13.88 -13.46 -18.66
CA SER A 338 -13.57 -13.80 -17.26
C SER A 338 -12.20 -13.25 -16.90
N ILE A 339 -12.14 -12.48 -15.81
CA ILE A 339 -10.92 -11.87 -15.28
C ILE A 339 -10.73 -12.35 -13.86
N SER A 340 -9.64 -13.08 -13.61
CA SER A 340 -9.22 -13.44 -12.26
C SER A 340 -8.22 -12.41 -11.75
N LEU A 341 -8.49 -11.79 -10.60
CA LEU A 341 -7.53 -10.87 -10.00
C LEU A 341 -6.53 -11.63 -9.13
N ASN A 342 -5.26 -11.27 -9.23
CA ASN A 342 -4.21 -11.81 -8.38
C ASN A 342 -4.15 -11.06 -7.05
N PRO A 343 -3.69 -11.69 -5.96
CA PRO A 343 -3.32 -10.95 -4.76
C PRO A 343 -2.27 -9.86 -5.06
N PRO A 344 -2.28 -8.75 -4.30
CA PRO A 344 -1.27 -7.70 -4.44
C PRO A 344 0.13 -8.28 -4.18
N ASN A 345 1.13 -7.80 -4.91
CA ASN A 345 2.53 -8.16 -4.66
C ASN A 345 3.14 -7.30 -3.53
N ALA A 346 4.33 -7.66 -3.06
CA ALA A 346 5.01 -6.93 -1.99
C ALA A 346 5.18 -5.43 -2.29
N THR A 347 5.58 -5.06 -3.52
CA THR A 347 5.75 -3.66 -3.93
C THR A 347 4.45 -2.87 -3.81
N GLU A 348 3.33 -3.45 -4.25
CA GLU A 348 2.00 -2.83 -4.12
C GLU A 348 1.57 -2.70 -2.66
N MET A 349 1.88 -3.67 -1.81
CA MET A 349 1.60 -3.60 -0.38
C MET A 349 2.41 -2.48 0.30
N TYR A 350 3.70 -2.36 0.01
CA TYR A 350 4.55 -1.29 0.53
C TYR A 350 4.05 0.09 0.10
N GLU A 351 3.73 0.24 -1.19
CA GLU A 351 3.22 1.50 -1.75
C GLU A 351 1.90 1.91 -1.08
N LEU A 352 0.98 0.96 -0.83
CA LEU A 352 -0.25 1.25 -0.11
C LEU A 352 0.02 1.81 1.28
N VAL A 353 0.94 1.18 2.03
CA VAL A 353 1.29 1.63 3.38
C VAL A 353 1.85 3.04 3.33
N ARG A 354 2.77 3.29 2.41
CA ARG A 354 3.39 4.60 2.20
C ARG A 354 2.35 5.68 1.89
N GLN A 355 1.46 5.47 0.93
CA GLN A 355 0.45 6.46 0.56
C GLN A 355 -0.50 6.81 1.73
N ARG A 356 -0.83 5.83 2.58
CA ARG A 356 -1.67 6.06 3.77
C ARG A 356 -0.95 6.92 4.81
N LEU A 357 0.35 6.70 5.00
CA LEU A 357 1.18 7.55 5.85
C LEU A 357 1.32 8.94 5.24
N ASP A 358 1.65 9.05 3.96
CA ASP A 358 1.78 10.34 3.25
C ASP A 358 0.50 11.18 3.38
N TRP A 359 -0.67 10.56 3.24
CA TRP A 359 -1.95 11.23 3.47
C TRP A 359 -2.07 11.76 4.90
N PHE A 360 -1.68 10.96 5.90
CA PHE A 360 -1.74 11.34 7.30
C PHE A 360 -0.82 12.52 7.59
N PHE A 361 0.44 12.45 7.15
CA PHE A 361 1.42 13.51 7.37
C PHE A 361 1.05 14.81 6.65
N LYS A 362 0.57 14.73 5.40
CA LYS A 362 0.02 15.90 4.68
C LYS A 362 -1.16 16.52 5.42
N LYS A 363 -2.06 15.70 5.96
CA LYS A 363 -3.21 16.18 6.72
C LYS A 363 -2.83 16.78 8.07
N ALA A 364 -1.75 16.29 8.67
CA ALA A 364 -1.19 16.78 9.91
C ALA A 364 -0.29 18.01 9.73
N ASP A 365 -0.04 18.45 8.49
CA ASP A 365 0.94 19.50 8.16
C ASP A 365 2.34 19.19 8.75
N LEU A 366 2.73 17.91 8.67
CA LEU A 366 4.02 17.41 9.15
C LEU A 366 4.93 17.13 7.95
N ASP A 367 6.09 17.78 7.93
CA ASP A 367 7.12 17.49 6.94
C ASP A 367 8.04 16.36 7.42
N LEU A 368 8.13 15.30 6.62
CA LEU A 368 9.00 14.14 6.86
C LEU A 368 10.42 14.35 6.31
N ASN A 369 10.73 15.49 5.70
CA ASN A 369 12.07 15.84 5.20
C ASN A 369 13.09 16.12 6.32
N VAL A 370 12.97 15.44 7.46
CA VAL A 370 14.02 15.39 8.48
C VAL A 370 15.01 14.32 8.04
N GLU A 371 16.30 14.66 7.96
CA GLU A 371 17.36 13.70 7.67
C GLU A 371 17.22 12.47 8.59
N ASN A 372 17.22 11.27 7.99
CA ASN A 372 17.13 9.95 8.64
C ASN A 372 15.74 9.46 9.11
N LEU A 373 14.60 10.05 8.69
CA LEU A 373 13.30 9.43 8.96
C LEU A 373 12.92 8.36 7.91
N SER A 374 12.53 7.18 8.39
CA SER A 374 12.03 6.10 7.51
C SER A 374 10.75 6.53 6.78
N PRO A 375 10.56 6.17 5.50
CA PRO A 375 9.30 6.40 4.78
C PRO A 375 8.11 5.66 5.37
N TYR A 376 8.35 4.73 6.29
CA TYR A 376 7.32 3.98 7.00
C TYR A 376 7.10 4.45 8.44
N TYR A 377 7.74 5.55 8.88
CA TYR A 377 7.47 6.13 10.19
C TYR A 377 5.95 6.34 10.38
N PRO A 378 5.35 5.89 11.51
CA PRO A 378 5.99 5.57 12.78
C PRO A 378 6.40 4.10 12.97
N PHE A 379 6.33 3.28 11.92
CA PHE A 379 6.69 1.87 11.98
C PHE A 379 8.20 1.65 11.90
N GLN A 380 8.68 0.55 12.46
CA GLN A 380 10.01 0.05 12.14
C GLN A 380 9.97 -0.63 10.77
N GLU A 381 10.99 -0.42 9.95
CA GLU A 381 11.04 -0.99 8.59
C GLU A 381 10.98 -2.53 8.62
N SER A 382 11.64 -3.14 9.62
CA SER A 382 11.60 -4.60 9.84
C SER A 382 10.20 -5.14 10.17
N GLU A 383 9.34 -4.35 10.84
CA GLU A 383 7.96 -4.73 11.14
C GLU A 383 7.14 -4.79 9.86
N ILE A 384 7.29 -3.80 8.98
CA ILE A 384 6.58 -3.74 7.70
C ILE A 384 7.08 -4.82 6.75
N VAL A 385 8.40 -5.04 6.67
CA VAL A 385 8.98 -6.14 5.87
C VAL A 385 8.46 -7.49 6.35
N THR A 386 8.45 -7.73 7.66
CA THR A 386 7.92 -8.98 8.25
C THR A 386 6.43 -9.13 7.97
N LEU A 387 5.65 -8.06 8.12
CA LEU A 387 4.22 -8.03 7.86
C LEU A 387 3.90 -8.39 6.40
N VAL A 388 4.53 -7.69 5.45
CA VAL A 388 4.34 -7.90 4.01
C VAL A 388 4.78 -9.31 3.61
N THR A 389 5.95 -9.76 4.06
CA THR A 389 6.47 -11.11 3.77
C THR A 389 5.53 -12.20 4.28
N ASN A 390 4.96 -12.04 5.48
CA ASN A 390 4.02 -13.00 6.04
C ASN A 390 2.70 -13.02 5.27
N LEU A 391 2.22 -11.88 4.79
CA LEU A 391 1.00 -11.79 4.00
C LEU A 391 1.21 -12.38 2.60
N GLU A 392 2.34 -12.14 1.95
CA GLU A 392 2.68 -12.71 0.65
C GLU A 392 2.76 -14.26 0.71
N ARG A 393 3.36 -14.82 1.77
CA ARG A 393 3.44 -16.27 1.99
C ARG A 393 2.10 -16.89 2.41
N GLY A 394 1.25 -16.15 3.11
CA GLY A 394 0.02 -16.64 3.74
C GLY A 394 -1.29 -16.37 3.00
N LYS A 395 -1.25 -15.89 1.73
CA LYS A 395 -2.42 -15.36 0.99
C LYS A 395 -3.15 -14.25 1.77
N GLY A 396 -2.39 -13.37 2.41
CA GLY A 396 -2.91 -12.15 2.99
C GLY A 396 -3.54 -11.25 1.94
N ASN A 397 -4.59 -10.53 2.31
CA ASN A 397 -5.26 -9.56 1.45
C ASN A 397 -5.02 -8.12 1.97
N LEU A 398 -5.38 -7.11 1.16
CA LEU A 398 -5.17 -5.71 1.54
C LEU A 398 -5.92 -5.34 2.82
N ARG A 399 -7.07 -5.96 3.09
CA ARG A 399 -7.82 -5.74 4.33
C ARG A 399 -7.04 -6.18 5.56
N ASN A 400 -6.39 -7.35 5.50
CA ASN A 400 -5.55 -7.85 6.58
C ASN A 400 -4.31 -6.97 6.79
N LEU A 401 -3.70 -6.49 5.70
CA LEU A 401 -2.60 -5.52 5.76
C LEU A 401 -3.03 -4.26 6.50
N MET A 402 -4.12 -3.63 6.06
CA MET A 402 -4.63 -2.39 6.66
C MET A 402 -5.04 -2.57 8.13
N ASN A 403 -5.70 -3.68 8.48
CA ASN A 403 -6.05 -3.95 9.88
C ASN A 403 -4.79 -4.06 10.77
N LYS A 404 -3.77 -4.80 10.30
CA LYS A 404 -2.52 -4.94 11.05
C LYS A 404 -1.74 -3.63 11.13
N CYS A 405 -1.67 -2.86 10.04
CA CYS A 405 -1.08 -1.53 10.05
C CYS A 405 -1.85 -0.58 10.99
N ALA A 406 -3.18 -0.69 11.06
CA ALA A 406 -3.97 0.09 12.00
C ALA A 406 -3.60 -0.23 13.45
N ASP A 407 -3.51 -1.52 13.79
CA ASP A 407 -3.10 -1.97 15.13
C ASP A 407 -1.69 -1.49 15.47
N LEU A 408 -0.74 -1.63 14.52
CA LEU A 408 0.62 -1.11 14.68
C LEU A 408 0.63 0.41 14.88
N PHE A 409 -0.23 1.14 14.18
CA PHE A 409 -0.30 2.61 14.27
C PHE A 409 -0.88 3.09 15.61
N GLU A 410 -1.83 2.33 16.17
CA GLU A 410 -2.34 2.57 17.53
C GLU A 410 -1.30 2.24 18.60
N GLN A 411 -0.47 1.23 18.37
CA GLN A 411 0.61 0.81 19.27
C GLN A 411 1.87 1.66 19.13
N ALA A 412 2.04 2.33 17.99
CA ALA A 412 3.12 3.27 17.73
C ALA A 412 2.95 4.46 18.67
N GLY A 413 3.48 4.33 19.90
CA GLY A 413 3.50 5.37 20.93
C GLY A 413 4.45 6.52 20.61
N GLY A 414 4.66 6.79 19.32
CA GLY A 414 5.68 7.65 18.74
C GLY A 414 7.04 7.52 19.42
N LYS A 415 7.49 6.29 19.70
CA LYS A 415 8.91 6.14 20.07
C LYS A 415 9.76 6.82 18.99
N PRO A 416 10.75 7.66 19.34
CA PRO A 416 11.61 8.25 18.35
C PRO A 416 12.18 7.13 17.48
N PRO A 417 12.33 7.35 16.15
CA PRO A 417 13.02 6.38 15.32
C PRO A 417 14.38 6.12 15.96
N LYS A 418 14.74 4.84 16.05
CA LYS A 418 16.02 4.46 16.63
C LYS A 418 17.13 5.13 15.82
N THR A 419 18.04 5.77 16.50
CA THR A 419 19.26 6.31 15.90
C THR A 419 20.07 5.17 15.27
N ASP A 420 20.93 5.50 14.32
CA ASP A 420 21.85 4.52 13.71
C ASP A 420 22.67 3.78 14.77
N LEU A 421 23.06 4.46 15.86
CA LEU A 421 23.77 3.85 16.99
C LEU A 421 22.88 2.87 17.76
N GLU A 422 21.62 3.19 18.02
CA GLU A 422 20.69 2.28 18.69
C GLU A 422 20.42 1.03 17.84
N LEU A 423 20.22 1.18 16.53
CA LEU A 423 20.05 0.06 15.60
C LEU A 423 21.32 -0.82 15.56
N PHE A 424 22.49 -0.19 15.52
CA PHE A 424 23.77 -0.88 15.58
C PHE A 424 23.95 -1.68 16.87
N LEU A 425 23.62 -1.08 18.03
CA LEU A 425 23.72 -1.74 19.32
C LEU A 425 22.76 -2.92 19.44
N GLU A 426 21.55 -2.83 18.87
CA GLU A 426 20.63 -3.97 18.81
C GLU A 426 21.16 -5.11 17.94
N LEU A 427 21.71 -4.81 16.77
CA LEU A 427 22.34 -5.81 15.91
C LEU A 427 23.54 -6.47 16.62
N TYR A 428 24.33 -5.67 17.32
CA TYR A 428 25.43 -6.14 18.17
C TYR A 428 24.96 -7.08 19.28
N GLU A 429 23.90 -6.73 20.01
CA GLU A 429 23.31 -7.58 21.05
C GLU A 429 22.77 -8.90 20.46
N GLN A 430 22.10 -8.84 19.30
CA GLN A 430 21.61 -10.03 18.61
C GLN A 430 22.76 -10.98 18.24
N ASN A 431 23.85 -10.44 17.70
CA ASN A 431 25.05 -11.22 17.37
C ASN A 431 25.70 -11.80 18.62
N LEU A 432 25.81 -11.04 19.72
CA LEU A 432 26.30 -11.54 21.00
C LEU A 432 25.45 -12.70 21.54
N VAL A 433 24.12 -12.58 21.52
CA VAL A 433 23.20 -13.66 21.94
C VAL A 433 23.39 -14.90 21.07
N SER A 434 23.57 -14.73 19.76
CA SER A 434 23.84 -15.81 18.81
C SER A 434 25.16 -16.53 19.14
N LEU A 435 26.24 -15.78 19.38
CA LEU A 435 27.56 -16.31 19.74
C LEU A 435 27.54 -17.09 21.06
N ASN A 436 26.78 -16.60 22.06
CA ASN A 436 26.60 -17.29 23.33
C ASN A 436 25.85 -18.62 23.18
N LYS A 437 24.90 -18.72 22.25
CA LYS A 437 24.20 -19.98 21.94
C LYS A 437 25.05 -20.95 21.14
N LYS A 438 25.86 -20.44 20.21
CA LYS A 438 26.71 -21.24 19.31
C LYS A 438 28.13 -20.70 19.30
N LYS A 439 28.94 -21.21 20.23
CA LYS A 439 30.35 -20.82 20.38
C LYS A 439 31.10 -21.00 19.06
N PRO A 440 31.77 -19.96 18.54
CA PRO A 440 32.54 -20.07 17.32
C PRO A 440 33.80 -20.91 17.56
N LYS A 441 34.22 -21.69 16.55
CA LYS A 441 35.44 -22.49 16.59
C LYS A 441 36.60 -21.73 15.96
N ASN A 442 36.93 -20.56 16.52
CA ASN A 442 37.98 -19.74 15.95
C ASN A 442 39.36 -20.33 16.21
N ASN A 443 40.20 -20.34 15.18
CA ASN A 443 41.61 -20.72 15.31
C ASN A 443 42.47 -19.52 15.77
N ASP A 444 43.73 -19.78 16.11
CA ASP A 444 44.64 -18.75 16.63
C ASP A 444 44.82 -17.55 15.67
N ASP A 445 44.80 -17.79 14.35
CA ASP A 445 44.98 -16.73 13.35
C ASP A 445 43.70 -15.89 13.19
N GLU A 446 42.53 -16.51 13.25
CA GLU A 446 41.24 -15.80 13.23
C GLU A 446 41.07 -14.90 14.45
N ILE A 447 41.40 -15.39 15.66
CA ILE A 447 41.36 -14.57 16.87
C ILE A 447 42.35 -13.40 16.75
N ALA A 448 43.55 -13.66 16.23
CA ALA A 448 44.53 -12.61 16.02
C ALA A 448 44.08 -11.57 15.00
N GLU A 449 43.36 -11.96 13.94
CA GLU A 449 42.81 -11.03 12.96
C GLU A 449 41.73 -10.13 13.58
N ILE A 450 40.83 -10.69 14.39
CA ILE A 450 39.79 -9.94 15.10
C ILE A 450 40.41 -8.93 16.07
N LEU A 451 41.40 -9.37 16.87
CA LEU A 451 42.14 -8.46 17.76
C LEU A 451 42.84 -7.35 16.98
N ARG A 452 43.49 -7.69 15.86
CA ARG A 452 44.16 -6.71 14.99
C ARG A 452 43.16 -5.70 14.42
N PHE A 453 41.99 -6.15 13.96
CA PHE A 453 40.93 -5.28 13.49
C PHE A 453 40.49 -4.30 14.58
N CYS A 454 40.18 -4.79 15.78
CA CYS A 454 39.74 -3.93 16.88
C CYS A 454 40.82 -2.92 17.30
N LEU A 455 42.07 -3.35 17.45
CA LEU A 455 43.19 -2.48 17.80
C LEU A 455 43.51 -1.44 16.73
N THR A 456 43.31 -1.76 15.44
CA THR A 456 43.51 -0.80 14.34
C THR A 456 42.47 0.32 14.37
N HIS A 457 41.27 0.05 14.88
CA HIS A 457 40.17 1.01 14.97
C HIS A 457 40.00 1.62 16.36
N LEU A 458 40.91 1.33 17.29
CA LEU A 458 41.00 1.99 18.58
C LEU A 458 41.55 3.41 18.39
N ASN A 459 40.71 4.41 18.62
CA ASN A 459 40.99 5.83 18.40
C ASN A 459 41.30 6.61 19.69
N GLU A 460 41.02 6.03 20.85
CA GLU A 460 41.25 6.60 22.18
C GLU A 460 42.34 5.82 22.93
N GLU A 461 42.82 6.39 24.04
CA GLU A 461 43.72 5.69 24.95
C GLU A 461 42.97 4.55 25.65
N SER A 462 43.56 3.35 25.68
CA SER A 462 43.01 2.19 26.40
C SER A 462 44.16 1.43 27.08
N GLY A 463 43.93 0.95 28.30
CA GLY A 463 44.98 0.31 29.10
C GLY A 463 46.19 1.21 29.39
N GLY A 464 46.03 2.54 29.35
CA GLY A 464 47.13 3.50 29.55
C GLY A 464 48.06 3.67 28.34
N VAL A 465 47.72 3.08 27.19
CA VAL A 465 48.51 3.17 25.95
C VAL A 465 47.69 3.86 24.87
N LYS A 466 48.27 4.92 24.30
CA LYS A 466 47.75 5.57 23.09
C LYS A 466 48.42 4.97 21.87
N LEU A 467 47.64 4.27 21.03
CA LEU A 467 48.16 3.59 19.86
C LEU A 467 48.55 4.58 18.76
N THR A 468 49.66 4.28 18.08
CA THR A 468 50.12 5.02 16.90
C THR A 468 50.05 4.17 15.64
N GLN A 469 50.36 2.87 15.75
CA GLN A 469 50.37 1.96 14.59
C GLN A 469 50.25 0.49 15.01
N ILE A 470 49.61 -0.32 14.16
CA ILE A 470 49.65 -1.79 14.24
C ILE A 470 50.43 -2.34 13.05
N GLU A 471 51.54 -3.01 13.33
CA GLU A 471 52.40 -3.64 12.33
C GLU A 471 52.18 -5.16 12.26
N LYS A 472 52.43 -5.76 11.09
CA LYS A 472 52.46 -7.23 10.96
C LYS A 472 53.76 -7.77 11.54
N GLY A 473 53.67 -8.73 12.45
CA GLY A 473 54.85 -9.38 13.02
C GLY A 473 55.54 -10.33 12.03
N LYS A 474 56.84 -10.57 12.20
CA LYS A 474 57.58 -11.55 11.37
C LYS A 474 57.23 -12.99 11.76
N ASP A 475 57.37 -13.28 13.05
CA ASP A 475 57.16 -14.62 13.65
C ASP A 475 56.06 -14.61 14.73
N ILE A 476 55.40 -13.47 14.89
CA ILE A 476 54.29 -13.22 15.80
C ILE A 476 53.12 -12.64 15.00
N HIS A 477 51.93 -12.57 15.58
CA HIS A 477 50.74 -12.14 14.84
C HIS A 477 50.77 -10.65 14.51
N MET A 478 51.10 -9.82 15.49
CA MET A 478 51.14 -8.37 15.33
C MET A 478 52.11 -7.71 16.30
N VAL A 479 52.53 -6.48 15.97
CA VAL A 479 53.24 -5.58 16.87
C VAL A 479 52.37 -4.33 17.06
N ILE A 480 52.04 -4.03 18.31
CA ILE A 480 51.30 -2.83 18.69
C ILE A 480 52.34 -1.76 19.04
N CYS A 481 52.31 -0.64 18.32
CA CYS A 481 53.15 0.52 18.57
C CYS A 481 52.28 1.63 19.19
N GLY A 482 52.77 2.23 20.26
CA GLY A 482 52.06 3.31 20.93
C GLY A 482 52.93 4.04 21.95
N TYR A 483 52.29 4.94 22.68
CA TYR A 483 52.89 5.69 23.78
C TYR A 483 52.20 5.30 25.08
N ASP A 484 52.99 4.84 26.05
CA ASP A 484 52.54 4.52 27.40
C ASP A 484 52.49 5.82 28.21
N SER A 485 51.28 6.32 28.45
CA SER A 485 51.05 7.60 29.12
C SER A 485 51.46 7.55 30.59
N ALA A 486 51.34 6.38 31.25
CA ALA A 486 51.68 6.21 32.66
C ALA A 486 53.19 6.20 32.91
N HIS A 487 53.96 5.62 31.98
CA HIS A 487 55.42 5.49 32.10
C HIS A 487 56.21 6.44 31.17
N THR A 488 55.51 7.31 30.45
CA THR A 488 56.08 8.33 29.54
C THR A 488 57.13 7.77 28.58
N LYS A 489 56.81 6.67 27.89
CA LYS A 489 57.74 5.97 27.00
C LYS A 489 57.04 5.36 25.80
N ASP A 490 57.77 5.21 24.71
CA ASP A 490 57.30 4.42 23.57
C ASP A 490 57.22 2.94 23.95
N VAL A 491 56.16 2.29 23.48
CA VAL A 491 55.91 0.86 23.70
C VAL A 491 55.71 0.15 22.37
N ARG A 492 56.36 -1.01 22.24
CA ARG A 492 56.22 -1.94 21.10
C ARG A 492 55.90 -3.33 21.65
N ILE A 493 54.61 -3.66 21.66
CA ILE A 493 54.06 -4.90 22.25
C ILE A 493 53.95 -5.95 21.16
N GLY A 494 54.72 -7.04 21.28
CA GLY A 494 54.61 -8.17 20.37
C GLY A 494 53.53 -9.14 20.82
N VAL A 495 52.43 -9.24 20.08
CA VAL A 495 51.27 -10.08 20.45
C VAL A 495 51.26 -11.39 19.65
N ARG A 496 51.02 -12.51 20.35
CA ARG A 496 50.73 -13.80 19.73
C ARG A 496 49.57 -14.48 20.44
N VAL A 497 48.61 -14.98 19.66
CA VAL A 497 47.56 -15.87 20.13
C VAL A 497 48.04 -17.32 20.04
N CYS A 498 47.82 -18.15 21.07
CA CYS A 498 48.23 -19.55 21.04
C CYS A 498 47.40 -20.44 21.97
N ASN A 499 46.44 -21.19 21.40
CA ASN A 499 45.59 -22.13 22.12
C ASN A 499 45.99 -23.61 21.95
N THR A 500 47.25 -23.86 21.57
CA THR A 500 47.72 -25.24 21.37
C THR A 500 47.70 -26.08 22.66
N GLY A 501 47.20 -27.31 22.55
CA GLY A 501 47.28 -28.32 23.61
C GLY A 501 48.62 -29.07 23.66
N ALA A 502 49.57 -28.76 22.78
CA ALA A 502 50.85 -29.46 22.65
C ALA A 502 52.03 -28.63 23.17
N SER A 503 52.81 -29.20 24.11
CA SER A 503 53.93 -28.50 24.76
C SER A 503 55.03 -28.07 23.79
N ALA A 504 55.32 -28.87 22.75
CA ALA A 504 56.34 -28.56 21.75
C ALA A 504 55.98 -27.29 20.94
N THR A 505 54.74 -27.19 20.48
CA THR A 505 54.22 -26.03 19.75
C THR A 505 54.19 -24.80 20.63
N PHE A 506 53.73 -24.94 21.88
CA PHE A 506 53.75 -23.85 22.86
C PHE A 506 55.16 -23.30 23.07
N ASN A 507 56.14 -24.19 23.29
CA ASN A 507 57.53 -23.78 23.47
C ASN A 507 58.09 -23.04 22.24
N ALA A 508 57.76 -23.50 21.03
CA ALA A 508 58.18 -22.84 19.79
C ALA A 508 57.59 -21.42 19.68
N VAL A 509 56.31 -21.26 20.03
CA VAL A 509 55.64 -19.95 20.07
C VAL A 509 56.29 -19.02 21.10
N MET A 510 56.52 -19.50 22.32
CA MET A 510 57.15 -18.72 23.38
C MET A 510 58.55 -18.21 22.99
N ASN A 511 59.37 -19.06 22.38
CA ASN A 511 60.70 -18.65 21.92
C ASN A 511 60.64 -17.54 20.86
N ARG A 512 59.58 -17.51 20.03
CA ARG A 512 59.38 -16.44 19.03
C ARG A 512 58.98 -15.12 19.69
N ILE A 513 58.08 -15.17 20.68
CA ILE A 513 57.69 -13.99 21.48
C ILE A 513 58.87 -13.42 22.28
N LEU A 514 59.71 -14.28 22.86
CA LEU A 514 60.86 -13.88 23.69
C LEU A 514 62.02 -13.27 22.90
N ASN A 515 62.00 -13.37 21.56
CA ASN A 515 63.00 -12.80 20.68
C ASN A 515 62.69 -11.33 20.36
N TYR A 516 62.86 -10.47 21.38
CA TYR A 516 62.52 -9.04 21.28
C TYR A 516 63.34 -8.31 20.21
N SER A 517 64.60 -8.67 20.00
CA SER A 517 65.45 -8.02 18.99
C SER A 517 64.95 -8.24 17.56
N LYS A 518 64.33 -9.40 17.26
CA LYS A 518 63.84 -9.71 15.90
C LYS A 518 62.71 -8.78 15.43
N ASN A 519 61.85 -8.33 16.35
CA ASN A 519 60.69 -7.46 16.07
C ASN A 519 60.80 -6.07 16.76
N ASN A 520 61.96 -5.75 17.35
CA ASN A 520 62.19 -4.53 18.14
C ASN A 520 61.10 -4.30 19.21
N LEU A 521 60.87 -5.29 20.06
CA LEU A 521 59.83 -5.28 21.08
C LEU A 521 60.34 -4.65 22.38
N THR A 522 59.49 -3.87 23.04
CA THR A 522 59.71 -3.47 24.44
C THR A 522 59.13 -4.51 25.40
N ARG A 523 58.07 -5.23 24.97
CA ARG A 523 57.47 -6.35 25.70
C ARG A 523 56.72 -7.32 24.78
N GLY A 524 56.53 -8.55 25.24
CA GLY A 524 55.73 -9.58 24.57
C GLY A 524 54.43 -9.86 25.32
N CYS A 525 53.35 -10.11 24.60
CA CYS A 525 52.05 -10.48 25.15
C CYS A 525 51.58 -11.79 24.50
N LEU A 526 51.46 -12.83 25.31
CA LEU A 526 50.87 -14.10 24.90
C LEU A 526 49.39 -14.10 25.27
N VAL A 527 48.53 -14.32 24.29
CA VAL A 527 47.09 -14.38 24.47
C VAL A 527 46.63 -15.84 24.32
N ARG A 528 45.96 -16.41 25.33
CA ARG A 528 45.52 -17.82 25.28
C ARG A 528 44.31 -18.12 26.18
N SER A 529 43.52 -19.13 25.84
CA SER A 529 42.28 -19.51 26.54
C SER A 529 42.49 -20.36 27.78
N GLU A 530 43.45 -21.28 27.76
CA GLU A 530 43.74 -22.17 28.90
C GLU A 530 44.97 -21.70 29.67
N PRO A 531 45.09 -21.90 30.99
CA PRO A 531 46.36 -21.71 31.70
C PRO A 531 47.45 -22.68 31.22
N ILE A 532 48.72 -22.34 31.46
CA ILE A 532 49.84 -23.25 31.17
C ILE A 532 49.73 -24.46 32.10
N LYS A 533 49.74 -25.68 31.52
CA LYS A 533 49.68 -26.93 32.30
C LYS A 533 50.90 -27.04 33.19
N SER A 534 50.68 -27.42 34.46
CA SER A 534 51.76 -27.60 35.46
C SER A 534 52.81 -28.64 35.05
N SER A 535 52.44 -29.60 34.19
CA SER A 535 53.35 -30.61 33.64
C SER A 535 54.32 -30.07 32.59
N TRP A 536 54.15 -28.83 32.10
CA TRP A 536 55.00 -28.23 31.08
C TRP A 536 56.16 -27.45 31.72
N SER A 537 57.10 -28.15 32.37
CA SER A 537 58.24 -27.55 33.08
C SER A 537 59.01 -26.51 32.26
N ARG A 538 59.31 -26.81 30.99
CA ARG A 538 59.92 -25.85 30.06
C ARG A 538 59.01 -24.68 29.71
N GLY A 539 57.70 -24.93 29.56
CA GLY A 539 56.73 -23.90 29.25
C GLY A 539 56.54 -22.90 30.40
N ILE A 540 56.56 -23.40 31.66
CA ILE A 540 56.55 -22.57 32.86
C ILE A 540 57.80 -21.70 32.90
N LYS A 541 59.00 -22.28 32.70
CA LYS A 541 60.24 -21.50 32.64
C LYS A 541 60.18 -20.40 31.57
N LEU A 542 59.67 -20.69 30.38
CA LEU A 542 59.52 -19.70 29.31
C LEU A 542 58.49 -18.60 29.67
N LYS A 543 57.44 -18.92 30.44
CA LYS A 543 56.53 -17.92 30.98
C LYS A 543 57.24 -17.02 31.98
N ASP A 544 58.02 -17.59 32.89
CA ASP A 544 58.78 -16.82 33.88
C ASP A 544 59.80 -15.91 33.18
N ASP A 545 60.46 -16.41 32.13
CA ASP A 545 61.36 -15.62 31.27
C ASP A 545 60.61 -14.47 30.56
N LEU A 546 59.34 -14.66 30.18
CA LEU A 546 58.51 -13.63 29.56
C LEU A 546 58.16 -12.54 30.58
N LEU A 547 57.73 -12.93 31.77
CA LEU A 547 57.42 -12.01 32.88
C LEU A 547 58.66 -11.21 33.30
N ALA A 548 59.82 -11.86 33.41
CA ALA A 548 61.10 -11.21 33.72
C ALA A 548 61.52 -10.15 32.68
N LYS A 549 61.00 -10.26 31.44
CA LYS A 549 61.20 -9.29 30.35
C LYS A 549 60.02 -8.33 30.18
N GLN A 550 59.27 -8.05 31.24
CA GLN A 550 58.09 -7.18 31.23
C GLN A 550 57.00 -7.63 30.24
N GLY A 551 57.00 -8.91 29.86
CA GLY A 551 55.93 -9.49 29.06
C GLY A 551 54.80 -10.03 29.92
N GLU A 552 53.73 -10.49 29.29
CA GLU A 552 52.50 -10.89 29.97
C GLU A 552 51.82 -12.08 29.29
N VAL A 553 51.06 -12.85 30.07
CA VAL A 553 50.18 -13.91 29.56
C VAL A 553 48.74 -13.54 29.88
N VAL A 554 48.02 -13.10 28.86
CA VAL A 554 46.63 -12.66 28.92
C VAL A 554 45.70 -13.85 28.67
N VAL A 555 44.71 -14.01 29.56
CA VAL A 555 43.76 -15.12 29.47
C VAL A 555 42.53 -14.70 28.65
N LEU A 556 42.27 -15.40 27.56
CA LEU A 556 41.08 -15.19 26.72
C LEU A 556 39.83 -15.69 27.45
N LYS A 557 39.06 -14.76 28.00
CA LYS A 557 37.72 -15.06 28.52
C LYS A 557 36.68 -14.86 27.42
N GLU A 558 35.75 -15.80 27.30
CA GLU A 558 34.73 -15.77 26.24
C GLU A 558 33.87 -14.50 26.29
N ASN A 559 33.52 -14.05 27.50
CA ASN A 559 32.74 -12.82 27.72
C ASN A 559 33.50 -11.53 27.34
N GLU A 560 34.82 -11.59 27.18
CA GLU A 560 35.65 -10.46 26.75
C GLU A 560 35.94 -10.54 25.24
N LEU A 561 36.10 -11.76 24.70
CA LEU A 561 36.36 -12.00 23.28
C LEU A 561 35.11 -11.88 22.40
N PHE A 562 33.96 -12.44 22.82
CA PHE A 562 32.73 -12.44 22.01
C PHE A 562 32.24 -11.04 21.59
N PRO A 563 32.31 -10.01 22.46
CA PRO A 563 32.11 -8.62 22.04
C PRO A 563 32.90 -8.23 20.78
N LEU A 564 34.19 -8.55 20.74
CA LEU A 564 35.06 -8.20 19.63
C LEU A 564 34.72 -8.99 18.35
N ILE A 565 34.34 -10.26 18.50
CA ILE A 565 33.87 -11.10 17.39
C ILE A 565 32.59 -10.52 16.79
N ALA A 566 31.63 -10.10 17.63
CA ALA A 566 30.35 -9.55 17.18
C ALA A 566 30.56 -8.28 16.33
N LEU A 567 31.44 -7.37 16.77
CA LEU A 567 31.78 -6.17 16.01
C LEU A 567 32.41 -6.51 14.65
N TYR A 568 33.36 -7.45 14.63
CA TYR A 568 34.02 -7.87 13.39
C TYR A 568 33.03 -8.51 12.40
N GLN A 569 32.07 -9.30 12.90
CA GLN A 569 31.03 -9.90 12.05
C GLN A 569 30.10 -8.85 11.42
N ILE A 570 29.69 -7.82 12.18
CA ILE A 570 28.89 -6.72 11.64
C ILE A 570 29.67 -6.01 10.53
N PHE A 571 30.92 -5.66 10.78
CA PHE A 571 31.79 -5.00 9.80
C PHE A 571 31.96 -5.81 8.50
N GLN A 572 32.08 -7.14 8.60
CA GLN A 572 32.26 -8.01 7.43
C GLN A 572 30.98 -8.20 6.59
N GLN A 573 29.80 -7.96 7.17
CA GLN A 573 28.52 -8.19 6.52
C GLN A 573 27.94 -6.94 5.86
N ASP A 574 28.40 -5.76 6.25
CA ASP A 574 27.89 -4.48 5.75
C ASP A 574 28.63 -4.01 4.48
N GLN A 575 27.89 -3.41 3.55
CA GLN A 575 28.45 -2.83 2.32
C GLN A 575 29.01 -1.41 2.56
N GLU A 576 28.52 -0.69 3.56
CA GLU A 576 28.95 0.67 3.92
C GLU A 576 29.94 0.65 5.11
N GLN A 577 31.11 0.06 4.88
CA GLN A 577 32.11 -0.15 5.92
C GLN A 577 32.52 1.11 6.69
N ASP A 578 32.63 2.26 6.02
CA ASP A 578 33.00 3.54 6.68
C ASP A 578 31.95 4.00 7.69
N LYS A 579 30.65 3.80 7.40
CA LYS A 579 29.56 4.12 8.32
C LYS A 579 29.63 3.25 9.57
N VAL A 580 29.81 1.94 9.39
CA VAL A 580 29.95 0.99 10.49
C VAL A 580 31.16 1.33 11.37
N LEU A 581 32.29 1.73 10.79
CA LEU A 581 33.46 2.16 11.55
C LEU A 581 33.21 3.40 12.40
N GLY A 582 32.36 4.34 11.93
CA GLY A 582 31.87 5.45 12.73
C GLY A 582 31.10 4.97 13.96
N LEU A 583 30.12 4.10 13.75
CA LEU A 583 29.27 3.56 14.83
C LEU A 583 30.04 2.71 15.84
N ILE A 584 31.05 1.94 15.39
CA ILE A 584 31.95 1.20 16.28
C ILE A 584 32.69 2.16 17.22
N LYS A 585 33.17 3.30 16.71
CA LYS A 585 33.85 4.31 17.54
C LYS A 585 32.89 4.91 18.56
N ASP A 586 31.70 5.32 18.10
CA ASP A 586 30.69 5.95 18.95
C ASP A 586 30.18 5.01 20.06
N SER A 587 30.17 3.69 19.80
CA SER A 587 29.74 2.68 20.77
C SER A 587 30.69 2.51 21.97
N ARG A 588 31.96 2.95 21.86
CA ARG A 588 33.04 2.76 22.86
C ARG A 588 33.33 1.30 23.28
N ILE A 589 32.71 0.30 22.64
CA ILE A 589 32.83 -1.13 23.00
C ILE A 589 34.29 -1.61 22.98
N ILE A 590 35.10 -1.17 22.02
CA ILE A 590 36.52 -1.57 21.92
C ILE A 590 37.36 -0.94 23.03
N VAL A 591 37.16 0.37 23.28
CA VAL A 591 37.92 1.14 24.28
C VAL A 591 37.74 0.57 25.68
N GLU A 592 36.51 0.14 25.98
CA GLU A 592 36.08 -0.36 27.28
C GLU A 592 36.21 -1.89 27.41
N ASN A 593 36.68 -2.57 26.36
CA ASN A 593 36.81 -4.03 26.38
C ASN A 593 37.96 -4.48 27.32
N PRO A 594 37.69 -5.33 28.33
CA PRO A 594 38.71 -5.74 29.29
C PRO A 594 39.90 -6.48 28.67
N LEU A 595 39.68 -7.30 27.63
CA LEU A 595 40.76 -8.02 26.96
C LEU A 595 41.69 -7.07 26.20
N ILE A 596 41.14 -6.03 25.55
CA ILE A 596 41.94 -4.98 24.90
C ILE A 596 42.74 -4.21 25.95
N GLN A 597 42.10 -3.84 27.07
CA GLN A 597 42.77 -3.16 28.17
C GLN A 597 43.90 -4.00 28.76
N GLU A 598 43.69 -5.30 28.98
CA GLU A 598 44.70 -6.22 29.54
C GLU A 598 45.89 -6.41 28.59
N ILE A 599 45.65 -6.50 27.28
CA ILE A 599 46.72 -6.57 26.27
C ILE A 599 47.57 -5.28 26.27
N LEU A 600 46.95 -4.12 26.51
CA LEU A 600 47.58 -2.81 26.44
C LEU A 600 48.14 -2.33 27.78
N SER A 601 47.62 -2.79 28.92
CA SER A 601 48.08 -2.39 30.25
C SER A 601 49.51 -2.83 30.51
N ALA A 602 50.28 -2.05 31.27
CA ALA A 602 51.57 -2.50 31.77
C ALA A 602 51.39 -3.77 32.62
N PRO A 603 52.34 -4.73 32.60
CA PRO A 603 52.21 -5.94 33.38
C PRO A 603 52.21 -5.56 34.86
N ASN A 604 51.14 -5.89 35.57
CA ASN A 604 51.14 -5.79 37.02
C ASN A 604 52.06 -6.88 37.57
N GLY A 605 53.08 -6.49 38.34
CA GLY A 605 53.95 -7.43 39.05
C GLY A 605 53.17 -8.31 40.02
#